data_AF-A0A0J6MT61-F1
#
_entry.id   AF-A0A0J6MT61-F1
#
_cell.length_a   1.000
_cell.length_b   1.000
_cell.length_c   1.000
_cell.angle_alpha   90.00
_cell.angle_beta   90.00
_cell.angle_gamma   90.00
#
_symmetry.space_group_name_H-M   'P 1'
#
loop_
_entity.id
_entity.type
_entity.pdbx_description
1 polymer ?
#
loop_
_entity_poly.entity_id
_entity_poly.type
_entity_poly.pdbx_seq_one_letter_code
_entity_poly.pdbx_strand_id
1 'polypeptide(L)'
;QQQLDAKLQQLNNTKGSLIGSQKLNFTASASLHNDGLLGSDGQFKLTAGALENGAGLIQAGKDLQLTATSVNNADKGQILALGKEAASSLEISGQLHNQGKIAGNAALDVNAADIDNHGGS
;
A
#
# COMPACT_ATOMS: atom_id res chain seq x y z
N GLN A 1 -20.41 -12.21 3.34
CA GLN A 1 -19.06 -11.63 3.45
C GLN A 1 -19.07 -10.35 2.63
N GLN A 2 -18.83 -9.19 3.23
CA GLN A 2 -18.88 -7.92 2.48
C GLN A 2 -17.46 -7.56 2.05
N GLN A 3 -17.21 -7.65 0.75
CA GLN A 3 -16.00 -7.20 0.08
C GLN A 3 -16.31 -5.86 -0.60
N LEU A 4 -15.38 -4.92 -0.54
CA LEU A 4 -15.42 -3.69 -1.33
C LEU A 4 -14.44 -3.82 -2.49
N ASP A 5 -14.93 -3.65 -3.71
CA ASP A 5 -14.13 -3.58 -4.92
C ASP A 5 -14.23 -2.19 -5.53
N ALA A 6 -13.10 -1.55 -5.80
CA ALA A 6 -13.07 -0.27 -6.48
C ALA A 6 -11.95 -0.25 -7.54
N LYS A 7 -12.28 0.24 -8.73
CA LYS A 7 -11.35 0.34 -9.85
C LYS A 7 -11.44 1.72 -10.48
N LEU A 8 -10.34 2.44 -10.45
CA LEU A 8 -10.16 3.77 -11.01
C LEU A 8 -8.93 3.78 -11.90
N GLN A 9 -8.82 4.77 -12.78
CA GLN A 9 -7.55 5.06 -13.46
C GLN A 9 -6.60 5.76 -12.51
N GLN A 10 -7.09 6.77 -11.81
CA GLN A 10 -6.31 7.58 -10.89
C GLN A 10 -7.07 7.73 -9.56
N LEU A 11 -6.32 7.73 -8.47
CA LEU A 11 -6.81 8.15 -7.16
C LEU A 11 -5.92 9.28 -6.65
N ASN A 12 -6.55 10.36 -6.17
CA ASN A 12 -5.91 11.37 -5.35
C ASN A 12 -6.58 11.38 -3.97
N ASN A 13 -5.84 10.96 -2.96
CA ASN A 13 -6.29 10.86 -1.57
C ASN A 13 -5.48 11.79 -0.64
N THR A 14 -5.33 13.08 -0.96
CA THR A 14 -4.51 13.99 -0.14
C THR A 14 -5.07 14.23 1.27
N LYS A 15 -6.40 14.21 1.44
CA LYS A 15 -7.06 14.48 2.74
C LYS A 15 -8.23 13.54 3.03
N GLY A 16 -8.36 12.49 2.23
CA GLY A 16 -9.46 11.55 2.33
C GLY A 16 -9.13 10.36 3.22
N SER A 17 -10.17 9.60 3.51
CA SER A 17 -10.06 8.29 4.15
C SER A 17 -10.89 7.29 3.36
N LEU A 18 -10.25 6.24 2.88
CA LEU A 18 -10.91 5.10 2.27
C LEU A 18 -10.52 3.84 3.05
N ILE A 19 -11.47 3.30 3.83
CA ILE A 19 -11.26 2.11 4.64
C ILE A 19 -12.34 1.08 4.34
N GLY A 20 -11.93 -0.14 3.97
CA GLY A 20 -12.82 -1.30 3.92
C GLY A 20 -12.92 -1.99 5.27
N SER A 21 -14.12 -2.41 5.69
CA SER A 21 -14.33 -3.03 7.02
C SER A 21 -13.94 -4.52 7.12
N GLN A 22 -13.70 -5.20 5.99
CA GLN A 22 -13.41 -6.64 5.94
C GLN A 22 -12.36 -6.97 4.88
N LYS A 23 -12.73 -6.81 3.61
CA LYS A 23 -11.81 -6.99 2.49
C LYS A 23 -11.96 -5.82 1.54
N LEU A 24 -10.85 -5.19 1.21
CA LEU A 24 -10.76 -4.17 0.17
C LEU A 24 -9.91 -4.69 -0.98
N ASN A 25 -10.47 -4.71 -2.18
CA ASN A 25 -9.70 -4.81 -3.42
C ASN A 25 -9.76 -3.46 -4.11
N PHE A 26 -8.63 -2.77 -4.18
CA PHE A 26 -8.56 -1.44 -4.77
C PHE A 26 -7.60 -1.43 -5.94
N THR A 27 -8.02 -0.84 -7.06
CA THR A 27 -7.18 -0.69 -8.25
C THR A 27 -7.17 0.76 -8.70
N ALA A 28 -5.97 1.35 -8.83
CA ALA A 28 -5.71 2.63 -9.48
C ALA A 28 -4.69 2.40 -10.61
N SER A 29 -5.16 2.05 -11.80
CA SER A 29 -4.31 1.45 -12.85
C SER A 29 -3.22 2.36 -13.40
N ALA A 30 -3.38 3.68 -13.33
CA ALA A 30 -2.40 4.65 -13.78
C ALA A 30 -1.60 5.27 -12.62
N SER A 31 -2.28 5.88 -11.65
CA SER A 31 -1.59 6.54 -10.53
C SER A 31 -2.42 6.58 -9.25
N LEU A 32 -1.73 6.44 -8.12
CA LEU A 32 -2.30 6.60 -6.78
C LEU A 32 -1.44 7.58 -6.00
N HIS A 33 -2.01 8.69 -5.60
CA HIS A 33 -1.38 9.65 -4.70
C HIS A 33 -2.09 9.63 -3.34
N ASN A 34 -1.36 9.42 -2.26
CA ASN A 34 -1.89 9.27 -0.91
C ASN A 34 -1.13 10.15 0.10
N ASP A 35 -1.81 11.17 0.62
CA ASP A 35 -1.41 11.90 1.84
C ASP A 35 -2.44 11.73 2.98
N GLY A 36 -3.49 10.94 2.74
CA GLY A 36 -4.54 10.61 3.69
C GLY A 36 -4.46 9.15 4.16
N LEU A 37 -5.61 8.53 4.39
CA LEU A 37 -5.72 7.14 4.83
C LEU A 37 -6.33 6.27 3.74
N LEU A 38 -5.65 5.18 3.40
CA LEU A 38 -6.13 4.14 2.50
C LEU A 38 -5.91 2.78 3.14
N GLY A 39 -6.94 1.95 3.30
CA GLY A 39 -6.72 0.67 3.97
C GLY A 39 -7.92 -0.24 4.13
N SER A 40 -7.72 -1.29 4.91
CA SER A 40 -8.75 -2.25 5.30
C SER A 40 -8.56 -2.67 6.75
N ASP A 41 -9.64 -2.83 7.50
CA ASP A 41 -9.62 -3.46 8.83
C ASP A 41 -9.35 -4.97 8.75
N GLY A 42 -9.48 -5.56 7.55
CA GLY A 42 -9.07 -6.94 7.29
C GLY A 42 -8.05 -7.04 6.16
N GLN A 43 -8.33 -7.85 5.15
CA GLN A 43 -7.43 -8.06 4.01
C GLN A 43 -7.46 -6.83 3.10
N PHE A 44 -6.29 -6.40 2.62
CA PHE A 44 -6.18 -5.34 1.62
C PHE A 44 -5.38 -5.82 0.41
N LYS A 45 -6.05 -5.90 -0.75
CA LYS A 45 -5.39 -6.05 -2.04
C LYS A 45 -5.36 -4.69 -2.75
N LEU A 46 -4.16 -4.16 -2.96
CA LEU A 46 -3.96 -2.89 -3.65
C LEU A 46 -3.20 -3.12 -4.96
N THR A 47 -3.74 -2.63 -6.07
CA THR A 47 -3.05 -2.61 -7.36
C THR A 47 -2.92 -1.17 -7.85
N ALA A 48 -1.70 -0.72 -8.13
CA ALA A 48 -1.43 0.64 -8.59
C ALA A 48 -0.54 0.64 -9.84
N GLY A 49 -0.63 1.69 -10.65
CA GLY A 49 0.41 2.04 -11.62
C GLY A 49 1.61 2.62 -10.87
N ALA A 50 1.73 3.95 -10.86
CA ALA A 50 2.63 4.65 -9.95
C ALA A 50 1.95 4.90 -8.59
N LEU A 51 2.59 4.50 -7.50
CA LEU A 51 2.12 4.77 -6.13
C LEU A 51 3.02 5.81 -5.47
N GLU A 52 2.45 6.95 -5.11
CA GLU A 52 3.06 7.98 -4.27
C GLU A 52 2.36 7.98 -2.91
N ASN A 53 3.08 7.57 -1.87
CA ASN A 53 2.63 7.66 -0.49
C ASN A 53 3.47 8.72 0.21
N GLY A 54 2.98 9.97 0.23
CA GLY A 54 3.72 11.13 0.69
C GLY A 54 3.72 11.23 2.21
N ALA A 55 2.68 11.84 2.78
CA ALA A 55 2.43 11.87 4.23
C ALA A 55 1.32 10.89 4.66
N GLY A 56 0.91 10.01 3.75
CA GLY A 56 -0.23 9.14 3.92
C GLY A 56 0.07 7.83 4.64
N LEU A 57 -1.02 7.18 5.08
CA LEU A 57 -1.03 5.85 5.66
C LEU A 57 -1.75 4.89 4.73
N ILE A 58 -1.05 3.82 4.33
CA ILE A 58 -1.59 2.64 3.68
C ILE A 58 -1.56 1.50 4.69
N GLN A 59 -2.70 0.93 5.06
CA GLN A 59 -2.73 -0.12 6.09
C GLN A 59 -3.66 -1.31 5.79
N ALA A 60 -3.26 -2.49 6.25
CA ALA A 60 -4.10 -3.68 6.31
C ALA A 60 -4.15 -4.22 7.74
N GLY A 61 -5.36 -4.47 8.27
CA GLY A 61 -5.55 -5.09 9.58
C GLY A 61 -5.22 -6.59 9.61
N LYS A 62 -5.27 -7.25 8.44
CA LYS A 62 -4.76 -8.61 8.21
C LYS A 62 -3.54 -8.56 7.28
N ASP A 63 -3.60 -9.21 6.14
CA ASP A 63 -2.54 -9.21 5.13
C ASP A 63 -2.71 -8.05 4.12
N LEU A 64 -1.57 -7.50 3.71
CA LEU A 64 -1.45 -6.53 2.63
C LEU A 64 -0.84 -7.23 1.40
N GLN A 65 -1.57 -7.20 0.29
CA GLN A 65 -1.11 -7.65 -1.01
C GLN A 65 -1.02 -6.43 -1.94
N LEU A 66 0.16 -5.83 -2.05
CA LEU A 66 0.41 -4.66 -2.88
C LEU A 66 1.08 -5.08 -4.19
N THR A 67 0.51 -4.68 -5.32
CA THR A 67 1.15 -4.75 -6.64
C THR A 67 1.24 -3.37 -7.24
N ALA A 68 2.42 -2.96 -7.69
CA ALA A 68 2.62 -1.65 -8.30
C ALA A 68 3.64 -1.68 -9.45
N THR A 69 3.58 -0.68 -10.34
CA THR A 69 4.67 -0.44 -11.30
C THR A 69 5.84 0.25 -10.64
N SER A 70 5.56 1.25 -9.80
CA SER A 70 6.55 1.91 -8.96
C SER A 70 5.93 2.33 -7.63
N VAL A 71 6.76 2.42 -6.61
CA VAL A 71 6.36 2.90 -5.28
C VAL A 71 7.37 3.94 -4.82
N ASN A 72 6.87 5.10 -4.41
CA ASN A 72 7.60 6.10 -3.66
C ASN A 72 6.90 6.28 -2.31
N ASN A 73 7.51 5.76 -1.25
CA ASN A 73 7.08 5.95 0.13
C ASN A 73 7.97 7.02 0.76
N ALA A 74 7.49 8.26 0.79
CA ALA A 74 8.26 9.41 1.24
C ALA A 74 8.52 9.37 2.76
N ASP A 75 9.31 10.31 3.27
CA ASP A 75 9.77 10.39 4.67
C ASP A 75 8.67 10.27 5.73
N LYS A 76 7.46 10.76 5.43
CA LYS A 76 6.28 10.67 6.33
C LYS A 76 5.30 9.57 5.95
N GLY A 77 5.56 8.87 4.86
CA GLY A 77 4.73 7.82 4.30
C GLY A 77 4.84 6.54 5.11
N GLN A 78 3.71 5.89 5.34
CA GLN A 78 3.64 4.62 6.05
C GLN A 78 2.86 3.58 5.24
N ILE A 79 3.46 2.41 5.06
CA ILE A 79 2.82 1.22 4.48
C ILE A 79 2.90 0.10 5.51
N LEU A 80 1.77 -0.28 6.11
CA LEU A 80 1.73 -1.15 7.29
C LEU A 80 0.83 -2.38 7.07
N ALA A 81 1.41 -3.57 7.24
CA ALA A 81 0.65 -4.81 7.37
C ALA A 81 0.56 -5.20 8.86
N LEU A 82 -0.60 -4.96 9.48
CA LEU A 82 -0.78 -5.10 10.92
C LEU A 82 -1.16 -6.53 11.35
N GLY A 83 -1.57 -7.38 10.41
CA GLY A 83 -1.91 -8.77 10.67
C GLY A 83 -0.73 -9.60 11.14
N LYS A 84 -1.01 -10.59 12.00
CA LYS A 84 0.00 -11.50 12.58
C LYS A 84 -0.11 -12.94 12.07
N GLU A 85 -1.17 -13.25 11.33
CA GLU A 85 -1.52 -14.62 10.95
C GLU A 85 -1.11 -14.98 9.53
N ALA A 86 -1.18 -14.03 8.59
CA ALA A 86 -0.94 -14.25 7.18
C ALA A 86 0.23 -13.38 6.70
N ALA A 87 1.04 -13.93 5.79
CA ALA A 87 2.11 -13.21 5.12
C ALA A 87 1.53 -12.09 4.25
N SER A 88 2.28 -10.99 4.18
CA SER A 88 2.00 -9.86 3.29
C SER A 88 3.07 -9.77 2.21
N SER A 89 2.72 -9.17 1.08
CA SER A 89 3.64 -9.05 -0.05
C SER A 89 3.54 -7.68 -0.73
N LEU A 90 4.69 -7.19 -1.16
CA LEU A 90 4.87 -6.01 -1.99
C LEU A 90 5.58 -6.46 -3.27
N GLU A 91 4.85 -6.52 -4.38
CA GLU A 91 5.35 -6.88 -5.71
C GLU A 91 5.41 -5.63 -6.59
N ILE A 92 6.60 -5.09 -6.81
CA ILE A 92 6.83 -3.87 -7.58
C ILE A 92 7.59 -4.23 -8.86
N SER A 93 6.99 -4.04 -10.03
CA SER A 93 7.68 -4.44 -11.28
C SER A 93 8.86 -3.53 -11.64
N GLY A 94 8.91 -2.33 -11.08
CA GLY A 94 9.97 -1.34 -11.26
C GLY A 94 10.65 -0.97 -9.94
N GLN A 95 10.70 0.33 -9.66
CA GLN A 95 11.45 0.90 -8.55
C GLN A 95 10.61 0.99 -7.27
N LEU A 96 11.18 0.57 -6.15
CA LEU A 96 10.71 0.87 -4.81
C LEU A 96 11.68 1.86 -4.15
N HIS A 97 11.24 3.10 -3.97
CA HIS A 97 11.92 4.10 -3.17
C HIS A 97 11.23 4.22 -1.82
N ASN A 98 11.96 3.92 -0.74
CA ASN A 98 11.48 4.01 0.63
C ASN A 98 12.34 4.95 1.46
N GLN A 99 11.76 6.08 1.86
CA GLN A 99 12.30 7.03 2.84
C GLN A 99 11.48 7.05 4.13
N GLY A 100 10.27 6.49 4.10
CA GLY A 100 9.37 6.38 5.24
C GLY A 100 9.39 4.97 5.85
N LYS A 101 8.22 4.51 6.29
CA LYS A 101 8.10 3.21 6.96
C LYS A 101 7.37 2.18 6.11
N ILE A 102 7.97 1.00 5.95
CA ILE A 102 7.33 -0.18 5.37
C ILE A 102 7.51 -1.33 6.35
N ALA A 103 6.42 -1.77 6.97
CA ALA A 103 6.51 -2.77 8.03
C ALA A 103 5.37 -3.79 8.01
N GLY A 104 5.68 -5.02 8.37
CA GLY A 104 4.72 -6.10 8.59
C GLY A 104 4.88 -6.70 9.98
N ASN A 105 3.76 -7.02 10.63
CA ASN A 105 3.75 -7.73 11.91
C ASN A 105 3.96 -9.25 11.74
N ALA A 106 3.51 -9.80 10.61
CA ALA A 106 3.84 -11.15 10.14
C ALA A 106 4.99 -11.09 9.11
N ALA A 107 5.24 -12.20 8.41
CA ALA A 107 6.16 -12.21 7.27
C ALA A 107 5.75 -11.15 6.24
N LEU A 108 6.73 -10.39 5.77
CA LEU A 108 6.58 -9.37 4.75
C LEU A 108 7.63 -9.62 3.66
N ASP A 109 7.16 -10.08 2.51
CA ASP A 109 8.00 -10.28 1.34
C ASP A 109 7.96 -9.02 0.48
N VAL A 110 9.13 -8.50 0.13
CA VAL A 110 9.27 -7.31 -0.72
C VAL A 110 10.12 -7.67 -1.93
N ASN A 111 9.52 -7.55 -3.11
CA ASN A 111 10.17 -7.83 -4.37
C ASN A 111 10.03 -6.61 -5.28
N ALA A 112 11.16 -6.10 -5.76
CA ALA A 112 11.20 -5.02 -6.73
C ALA A 112 12.36 -5.21 -7.71
N ALA A 113 12.28 -4.59 -8.89
CA ALA A 113 13.40 -4.58 -9.83
C ALA A 113 14.60 -3.80 -9.29
N ASP A 114 14.33 -2.77 -8.48
CA ASP A 114 15.32 -2.00 -7.74
C ASP A 114 14.70 -1.51 -6.43
N ILE A 115 15.48 -1.54 -5.37
CA ILE A 115 15.08 -1.12 -4.03
C ILE A 115 16.08 -0.07 -3.55
N ASP A 116 15.63 1.18 -3.46
CA ASP A 116 16.31 2.25 -2.77
C ASP A 116 15.65 2.48 -1.41
N ASN A 117 16.32 2.06 -0.34
CA ASN A 117 15.84 2.24 1.03
C ASN A 117 16.76 3.22 1.78
N HIS A 118 16.52 4.52 1.57
CA HIS A 118 17.29 5.59 2.18
C HIS A 118 16.52 6.25 3.33
N GLY A 119 16.88 5.92 4.56
CA GLY A 119 16.26 6.51 5.77
C GLY A 119 14.95 5.86 6.20
N GLY A 120 14.43 4.93 5.39
CA GLY A 120 13.26 4.15 5.75
C GLY A 120 13.55 2.92 6.63
N SER A 121 12.55 2.50 7.40
CA SER A 121 12.58 1.34 8.31
C SER A 121 11.58 0.27 7.93
#